data_AF-A0A3D0FPQ4-F1
#
_entry.id   AF-A0A3D0FPQ4-F1
#
_cell.length_a   1.000
_cell.length_b   1.000
_cell.length_c   1.000
_cell.angle_alpha   90.00
_cell.angle_beta   90.00
_cell.angle_gamma   90.00
#
_symmetry.space_group_name_H-M   'P 1'
#
loop_
_entity.id
_entity.type
_entity.pdbx_description
1 polymer ?
#
loop_
_entity_poly.entity_id
_entity_poly.type
_entity_poly.pdbx_seq_one_letter_code
_entity_poly.pdbx_strand_id
1 'polypeptide(L)'
;MTKVRVTQVRSKNSANKRQIATLTSLGIHRIGHSVELELNPVNKGMIGKVLHLVKVEEINESGDFTMKLHNLKPAEGSTRRVKRIGRGEGSGHGGTSTRGMNGAKSRSGYSRKLGFEGGQMPLQRRLPKFGFNNINKVEYKAINLFTLQALSDKSGITTFNIETLIDAGLISKNDKVKILGNGELTAKLDVTAHAFSQSALAKIEAQQGKATKI
;
A
#
# COMPACT_ATOMS: atom_id res chain seq x y z
N MET A 1 -15.29 -41.26 -5.29
CA MET A 1 -14.01 -41.97 -5.10
C MET A 1 -13.09 -41.06 -4.29
N THR A 2 -12.45 -41.55 -3.24
CA THR A 2 -11.54 -40.73 -2.41
C THR A 2 -10.31 -40.33 -3.23
N LYS A 3 -10.14 -39.03 -3.47
CA LYS A 3 -8.92 -38.49 -4.09
C LYS A 3 -7.87 -38.27 -3.03
N VAL A 4 -6.64 -38.61 -3.38
CA VAL A 4 -5.50 -38.51 -2.48
C VAL A 4 -4.39 -37.75 -3.19
N ARG A 5 -3.76 -36.83 -2.47
CA ARG A 5 -2.54 -36.15 -2.91
C ARG A 5 -1.34 -36.93 -2.41
N VAL A 6 -0.49 -37.36 -3.34
CA VAL A 6 0.67 -38.21 -3.08
C VAL A 6 1.93 -37.39 -3.39
N THR A 7 2.76 -37.11 -2.37
CA THR A 7 3.95 -36.24 -2.49
C THR A 7 5.21 -37.00 -2.12
N GLN A 8 6.25 -36.98 -2.95
CA GLN A 8 7.53 -37.62 -2.59
C GLN A 8 8.27 -36.80 -1.54
N VAL A 9 8.70 -37.45 -0.46
CA VAL A 9 9.43 -36.84 0.66
C VAL A 9 10.84 -37.42 0.74
N ARG A 10 11.77 -36.63 1.27
CA ARG A 10 13.13 -37.10 1.56
C ARG A 10 13.08 -38.07 2.74
N SER A 11 13.40 -39.34 2.49
CA SER A 11 13.45 -40.37 3.52
C SER A 11 14.84 -40.49 4.15
N LYS A 12 14.90 -41.02 5.38
CA LYS A 12 16.16 -41.42 6.02
C LYS A 12 16.74 -42.69 5.39
N ASN A 13 15.89 -43.51 4.78
CA ASN A 13 16.29 -44.74 4.09
C ASN A 13 16.52 -44.46 2.60
N SER A 14 17.50 -45.14 2.00
CA SER A 14 17.72 -45.09 0.55
C SER A 14 16.64 -45.89 -0.20
N ALA A 15 16.30 -45.44 -1.40
CA ALA A 15 15.32 -46.12 -2.26
C ALA A 15 16.00 -47.15 -3.16
N ASN A 16 15.43 -48.35 -3.26
CA ASN A 16 15.88 -49.39 -4.20
C ASN A 16 15.33 -49.14 -5.62
N LYS A 17 15.96 -49.69 -6.68
CA LYS A 17 15.56 -49.49 -8.10
C LYS A 17 14.07 -49.77 -8.34
N ARG A 18 13.49 -50.80 -7.70
CA ARG A 18 12.06 -51.14 -7.78
C ARG A 18 11.15 -50.05 -7.18
N GLN A 19 11.58 -49.43 -6.07
CA GLN A 19 10.83 -48.37 -5.41
C GLN A 19 10.86 -47.07 -6.23
N ILE A 20 12.00 -46.77 -6.85
CA ILE A 20 12.12 -45.65 -7.79
C ILE A 20 11.17 -45.84 -8.98
N ALA A 21 11.14 -47.02 -9.58
CA ALA A 21 10.20 -47.33 -10.66
C ALA A 21 8.72 -47.19 -10.21
N THR A 22 8.40 -47.57 -8.97
CA THR A 22 7.04 -47.41 -8.41
C THR A 22 6.67 -45.93 -8.21
N LEU A 23 7.63 -45.08 -7.84
CA LEU A 23 7.41 -43.64 -7.76
C LEU A 23 7.18 -43.03 -9.15
N THR A 24 7.97 -43.44 -10.14
CA THR A 24 7.79 -43.01 -11.53
C THR A 24 6.43 -43.46 -12.08
N SER A 25 5.97 -44.68 -11.78
CA SER A 25 4.64 -45.15 -12.20
C SER A 25 3.48 -44.41 -11.53
N LEU A 26 3.69 -43.88 -10.32
CA LEU A 26 2.74 -42.98 -9.64
C LEU A 26 2.81 -41.53 -10.20
N GLY A 27 3.64 -41.27 -11.20
CA GLY A 27 3.81 -39.95 -11.81
C GLY A 27 4.76 -39.02 -11.04
N ILE A 28 5.52 -39.54 -10.08
CA ILE A 28 6.42 -38.75 -9.23
C ILE A 28 7.86 -38.88 -9.71
N HIS A 29 8.42 -37.75 -10.16
CA HIS A 29 9.71 -37.71 -10.84
C HIS A 29 10.82 -37.02 -10.03
N ARG A 30 10.46 -36.27 -8.99
CA ARG A 30 11.40 -35.53 -8.13
C ARG A 30 10.85 -35.34 -6.72
N ILE A 31 11.76 -35.19 -5.76
CA ILE A 31 11.42 -34.90 -4.36
C ILE A 31 10.59 -33.61 -4.29
N GLY A 32 9.50 -33.64 -3.52
CA GLY A 32 8.56 -32.53 -3.37
C GLY A 32 7.51 -32.42 -4.48
N HIS A 33 7.56 -33.25 -5.53
CA HIS A 33 6.51 -33.32 -6.55
C HIS A 33 5.28 -34.03 -6.00
N SER A 34 4.10 -33.42 -6.20
CA SER A 34 2.80 -33.97 -5.78
C SER A 34 1.95 -34.34 -6.98
N VAL A 35 1.28 -35.49 -6.92
CA VAL A 35 0.32 -35.95 -7.91
C VAL A 35 -1.00 -36.26 -7.22
N GLU A 36 -2.11 -35.83 -7.83
CA GLU A 36 -3.45 -36.16 -7.37
C GLU A 36 -3.90 -37.45 -8.05
N LEU A 37 -4.26 -38.44 -7.25
CA LEU A 37 -4.63 -39.77 -7.73
C LEU A 37 -5.95 -40.19 -7.09
N GLU A 38 -6.76 -40.89 -7.87
CA GLU A 38 -7.90 -41.62 -7.32
C GLU A 38 -7.39 -42.89 -6.61
N LEU A 39 -7.90 -43.14 -5.40
CA LEU A 39 -7.44 -44.26 -4.58
C LEU A 39 -8.05 -45.60 -5.04
N ASN A 40 -7.57 -46.10 -6.17
CA ASN A 40 -7.91 -47.42 -6.70
C ASN A 40 -7.04 -48.52 -6.05
N PRO A 41 -7.45 -49.80 -6.05
CA PRO A 41 -6.68 -50.89 -5.43
C PRO A 41 -5.22 -50.97 -5.89
N VAL A 42 -4.99 -50.70 -7.18
CA VAL A 42 -3.65 -50.65 -7.79
C VAL A 42 -2.80 -49.52 -7.19
N ASN A 43 -3.34 -48.29 -7.17
CA ASN A 43 -2.65 -47.12 -6.63
C ASN A 43 -2.39 -47.27 -5.13
N LYS A 44 -3.36 -47.81 -4.38
CA LYS A 44 -3.21 -48.14 -2.96
C LYS A 44 -2.07 -49.13 -2.71
N GLY A 45 -1.97 -50.18 -3.54
CA GLY A 45 -0.89 -51.17 -3.48
C GLY A 45 0.48 -50.58 -3.83
N MET A 46 0.55 -49.72 -4.84
CA MET A 46 1.78 -49.01 -5.21
C MET A 46 2.25 -48.08 -4.09
N ILE A 47 1.35 -47.26 -3.52
CA ILE A 47 1.64 -46.36 -2.39
C ILE A 47 2.15 -47.16 -1.18
N GLY A 48 1.53 -48.31 -0.88
CA GLY A 48 1.96 -49.19 0.22
C GLY A 48 3.41 -49.66 0.11
N LYS A 49 3.91 -49.92 -1.10
CA LYS A 49 5.31 -50.34 -1.34
C LYS A 49 6.34 -49.24 -1.10
N VAL A 50 5.93 -47.97 -1.16
CA VAL A 50 6.80 -46.79 -1.05
C VAL A 50 6.38 -45.82 0.05
N LEU A 51 5.69 -46.32 1.08
CA LEU A 51 5.11 -45.51 2.18
C LEU A 51 6.15 -44.67 2.93
N HIS A 52 7.39 -45.14 3.06
CA HIS A 52 8.48 -44.39 3.70
C HIS A 52 9.12 -43.30 2.80
N LEU A 53 8.78 -43.25 1.50
CA LEU A 53 9.26 -42.27 0.52
C LEU A 53 8.20 -41.22 0.16
N VAL A 54 6.97 -41.37 0.67
CA VAL A 54 5.81 -40.63 0.17
C VAL A 54 4.93 -40.18 1.33
N LYS A 55 4.45 -38.94 1.27
CA LYS A 55 3.39 -38.41 2.13
C LYS A 55 2.06 -38.45 1.37
N VAL A 56 1.03 -38.96 2.04
CA VAL A 56 -0.31 -39.19 1.50
C VAL A 56 -1.27 -38.30 2.28
N GLU A 57 -1.98 -37.41 1.59
CA GLU A 57 -2.97 -36.50 2.17
C GLU A 57 -4.33 -36.75 1.50
N GLU A 58 -5.37 -36.94 2.31
CA GLU A 58 -6.75 -37.05 1.81
C GLU A 58 -7.26 -35.66 1.42
N ILE A 59 -7.76 -35.53 0.19
CA ILE A 59 -8.36 -34.28 -0.29
C ILE A 59 -9.84 -34.31 0.10
N ASN A 60 -10.16 -33.77 1.28
CA ASN A 60 -11.54 -33.49 1.66
C ASN A 60 -11.97 -32.18 0.98
N GLU A 61 -12.82 -32.27 -0.05
CA GLU A 61 -13.25 -31.14 -0.89
C GLU A 61 -14.13 -30.10 -0.14
N SER A 62 -14.34 -30.22 1.17
CA SER A 62 -15.13 -29.27 1.98
C SER A 62 -14.30 -28.72 3.15
N GLY A 63 -13.47 -27.72 2.87
CA GLY A 63 -12.82 -26.92 3.90
C GLY A 63 -13.76 -25.83 4.41
N ASP A 64 -14.51 -26.10 5.48
CA ASP A 64 -15.29 -25.08 6.21
C ASP A 64 -14.34 -24.05 6.85
N PHE A 65 -14.06 -22.97 6.12
CA PHE A 65 -13.42 -21.77 6.66
C PHE A 65 -14.44 -20.96 7.48
N THR A 66 -14.91 -21.54 8.59
CA THR A 66 -15.58 -20.74 9.61
C THR A 66 -14.54 -19.84 10.28
N MET A 67 -14.66 -18.52 10.06
CA MET A 67 -13.77 -17.51 10.66
C MET A 67 -13.96 -17.47 12.18
N LYS A 68 -13.15 -18.25 12.88
CA LYS A 68 -13.07 -18.29 14.35
C LYS A 68 -11.95 -17.37 14.84
N LEU A 69 -12.02 -16.93 16.10
CA LEU A 69 -11.04 -16.01 16.70
C LEU A 69 -9.58 -16.49 16.56
N HIS A 70 -9.34 -17.80 16.61
CA HIS A 70 -8.00 -18.38 16.46
C HIS A 70 -7.48 -18.45 15.01
N ASN A 71 -8.34 -18.18 14.02
CA ASN A 71 -8.00 -18.22 12.59
C ASN A 71 -7.72 -16.82 12.01
N LEU A 72 -7.89 -15.75 12.80
CA LEU A 72 -7.61 -14.38 12.37
C LEU A 72 -6.11 -14.21 12.11
N LYS A 73 -5.76 -13.83 10.88
CA LYS A 73 -4.39 -13.50 10.49
C LYS A 73 -4.38 -12.13 9.81
N PRO A 74 -3.40 -11.26 10.12
CA PRO A 74 -3.25 -10.01 9.40
C PRO A 74 -2.91 -10.27 7.94
N ALA A 75 -3.20 -9.29 7.07
CA ALA A 75 -2.76 -9.32 5.70
C ALA A 75 -1.22 -9.44 5.62
N GLU A 76 -0.73 -10.17 4.63
CA GLU A 76 0.69 -10.38 4.45
C GLU A 76 1.44 -9.03 4.33
N GLY A 77 2.49 -8.85 5.13
CA GLY A 77 3.27 -7.60 5.15
C GLY A 77 2.70 -6.47 6.02
N SER A 78 1.47 -6.58 6.54
CA SER A 78 0.89 -5.56 7.43
C SER A 78 1.65 -5.43 8.75
N THR A 79 2.12 -6.55 9.31
CA THR A 79 2.89 -6.58 10.56
C THR A 79 4.33 -7.01 10.33
N ARG A 80 5.29 -6.25 10.86
CA ARG A 80 6.71 -6.61 10.84
C ARG A 80 7.22 -6.90 12.25
N ARG A 81 7.98 -7.98 12.41
CA ARG A 81 8.66 -8.29 13.68
C ARG A 81 9.66 -7.19 14.04
N VAL A 82 9.51 -6.61 15.23
CA VAL A 82 10.46 -5.63 15.77
C VAL A 82 11.79 -6.33 16.11
N LYS A 83 12.90 -5.72 15.70
CA LYS A 83 14.25 -6.19 16.01
C LYS A 83 14.56 -5.91 17.48
N ARG A 84 14.89 -6.95 18.25
CA ARG A 84 15.39 -6.80 19.63
C ARG A 84 16.91 -6.68 19.59
N ILE A 85 17.42 -5.52 19.96
CA ILE A 85 18.85 -5.19 19.88
C ILE A 85 19.59 -5.75 21.11
N GLY A 86 20.85 -6.20 20.94
CA GLY A 86 21.68 -6.67 22.04
C GLY A 86 21.29 -8.05 22.58
N ARG A 87 21.01 -9.01 21.70
CA ARG A 87 20.63 -10.40 22.05
C ARG A 87 21.55 -11.42 21.37
N GLY A 88 22.84 -11.36 21.71
CA GLY A 88 23.88 -12.25 21.19
C GLY A 88 24.31 -11.94 19.76
N GLU A 89 25.49 -12.42 19.38
CA GLU A 89 26.12 -12.11 18.08
C GLU A 89 25.39 -12.73 16.90
N GLY A 90 24.83 -13.94 17.06
CA GLY A 90 24.04 -14.61 16.03
C GLY A 90 22.77 -13.86 15.60
N SER A 91 22.34 -12.84 16.36
CA SER A 91 21.22 -11.97 15.97
C SER A 91 21.59 -10.89 14.94
N GLY A 92 22.88 -10.72 14.63
CA GLY A 92 23.41 -9.64 13.77
C GLY A 92 23.36 -8.24 14.39
N HIS A 93 22.76 -8.10 15.58
CA HIS A 93 22.61 -6.83 16.31
C HIS A 93 23.15 -6.98 17.75
N GLY A 94 24.03 -7.96 17.96
CA GLY A 94 24.74 -8.21 19.22
C GLY A 94 25.93 -7.26 19.42
N GLY A 95 26.72 -7.53 20.47
CA GLY A 95 27.92 -6.74 20.80
C GLY A 95 27.60 -5.27 21.03
N THR A 96 28.05 -4.41 20.11
CA THR A 96 27.86 -2.94 20.17
C THR A 96 26.44 -2.48 19.90
N SER A 97 25.49 -3.40 19.71
CA SER A 97 24.05 -3.09 19.68
C SER A 97 23.70 -2.02 18.65
N THR A 98 24.30 -2.10 17.46
CA THR A 98 24.16 -1.13 16.34
C THR A 98 24.71 0.28 16.58
N ARG A 99 25.36 0.54 17.72
CA ARG A 99 25.91 1.87 18.05
C ARG A 99 27.37 2.09 17.65
N GLY A 100 28.07 1.03 17.23
CA GLY A 100 29.50 1.10 16.88
C GLY A 100 30.42 1.20 18.10
N MET A 101 31.66 1.66 17.89
CA MET A 101 32.66 1.82 18.96
C MET A 101 32.38 3.04 19.87
N ASN A 102 33.31 3.32 20.77
CA ASN A 102 33.21 4.38 21.77
C ASN A 102 33.17 5.78 21.13
N GLY A 103 32.14 6.57 21.46
CA GLY A 103 31.97 7.95 21.03
C GLY A 103 30.72 8.57 21.66
N ALA A 104 30.47 9.86 21.45
CA ALA A 104 29.32 10.53 22.03
C ALA A 104 27.97 9.87 21.62
N LYS A 105 27.86 9.43 20.36
CA LYS A 105 26.65 8.76 19.82
C LYS A 105 26.35 7.40 20.43
N SER A 106 27.34 6.71 21.00
CA SER A 106 27.15 5.40 21.61
C SER A 106 26.81 5.46 23.10
N ARG A 107 26.87 6.64 23.74
CA ARG A 107 26.49 6.84 25.14
C ARG A 107 24.98 6.89 25.32
N SER A 108 24.52 6.42 26.48
CA SER A 108 23.11 6.52 26.88
C SER A 108 22.68 7.99 26.97
N GLY A 109 21.47 8.31 26.53
CA GLY A 109 20.92 9.67 26.58
C GLY A 109 21.45 10.63 25.51
N TYR A 110 22.30 10.18 24.58
CA TYR A 110 22.73 11.03 23.46
C TYR A 110 21.55 11.43 22.58
N SER A 111 21.40 12.73 22.35
CA SER A 111 20.49 13.30 21.36
C SER A 111 21.24 14.29 20.47
N ARG A 112 21.10 14.12 19.15
CA ARG A 112 21.71 15.04 18.18
C ARG A 112 20.82 16.28 18.04
N LYS A 113 21.38 17.47 18.26
CA LYS A 113 20.73 18.72 17.84
C LYS A 113 20.67 18.76 16.31
N LEU A 114 19.47 18.81 15.72
CA LEU A 114 19.27 18.68 14.26
C LEU A 114 20.08 19.72 13.47
N GLY A 115 20.11 20.97 13.93
CA GLY A 115 20.85 22.08 13.30
C GLY A 115 22.27 22.30 13.81
N PHE A 116 22.93 21.31 14.43
CA PHE A 116 24.32 21.43 14.88
C PHE A 116 25.28 20.82 13.86
N GLU A 117 26.21 21.63 13.34
CA GLU A 117 27.19 21.29 12.30
C GLU A 117 28.63 21.15 12.86
N GLY A 118 28.78 20.52 14.03
CA GLY A 118 30.11 20.16 14.55
C GLY A 118 30.96 21.32 15.09
N GLY A 119 30.34 22.48 15.36
CA GLY A 119 31.01 23.68 15.90
C GLY A 119 31.09 24.85 14.92
N GLN A 120 30.92 24.59 13.62
CA GLN A 120 30.74 25.66 12.64
C GLN A 120 29.40 26.38 12.85
N MET A 121 29.32 27.64 12.45
CA MET A 121 28.05 28.37 12.39
C MET A 121 27.03 27.59 11.52
N PRO A 122 25.86 27.19 12.03
CA PRO A 122 24.89 26.43 11.24
C PRO A 122 24.32 27.22 10.05
N LEU A 123 23.91 26.54 8.99
CA LEU A 123 23.34 27.17 7.79
C LEU A 123 22.19 28.14 8.10
N GLN A 124 21.29 27.75 9.01
CA GLN A 124 20.16 28.59 9.46
C GLN A 124 20.56 29.93 10.10
N ARG A 125 21.83 30.08 10.54
CA ARG A 125 22.38 31.33 11.08
C ARG A 125 23.24 32.10 10.06
N ARG A 126 23.77 31.43 9.04
CA ARG A 126 24.55 32.08 7.98
C ARG A 126 23.67 32.84 7.01
N LEU A 127 22.47 32.31 6.74
CA LEU A 127 21.52 32.94 5.83
C LEU A 127 20.81 34.12 6.54
N PRO A 128 20.64 35.26 5.86
CA PRO A 128 19.86 36.36 6.40
C PRO A 128 18.38 35.97 6.48
N LYS A 129 17.66 36.57 7.43
CA LYS A 129 16.20 36.51 7.46
C LYS A 129 15.67 37.50 6.42
N PHE A 130 14.73 37.07 5.58
CA PHE A 130 14.15 37.90 4.54
C PHE A 130 12.62 37.89 4.59
N GLY A 131 12.01 39.00 4.15
CA GLY A 131 10.56 39.17 4.06
C GLY A 131 9.86 39.47 5.39
N PHE A 132 8.54 39.64 5.31
CA PHE A 132 7.63 39.78 6.43
C PHE A 132 6.32 39.04 6.11
N ASN A 133 5.58 38.64 7.15
CA ASN A 133 4.27 38.01 6.98
C ASN A 133 3.17 39.07 7.05
N ASN A 134 2.35 39.17 5.99
CA ASN A 134 1.19 40.05 5.99
C ASN A 134 0.06 39.45 6.85
N ILE A 135 -0.33 40.14 7.93
CA ILE A 135 -1.38 39.72 8.87
C ILE A 135 -2.76 39.68 8.20
N ASN A 136 -3.01 40.58 7.26
CA ASN A 136 -4.30 40.72 6.58
C ASN A 136 -4.35 39.97 5.24
N LYS A 137 -3.46 38.97 5.04
CA LYS A 137 -3.45 38.17 3.82
C LYS A 137 -4.74 37.35 3.73
N VAL A 138 -5.57 37.67 2.73
CA VAL A 138 -6.72 36.85 2.39
C VAL A 138 -6.26 35.72 1.46
N GLU A 139 -6.29 34.50 1.97
CA GLU A 139 -5.96 33.31 1.19
C GLU A 139 -7.21 32.82 0.45
N TYR A 140 -7.09 32.65 -0.87
CA TYR A 140 -8.13 32.09 -1.70
C TYR A 140 -7.75 30.69 -2.15
N LYS A 141 -8.70 29.78 -2.06
CA LYS A 141 -8.63 28.47 -2.69
C LYS A 141 -8.88 28.62 -4.18
N ALA A 142 -7.87 28.28 -4.96
CA ALA A 142 -7.92 28.35 -6.41
C ALA A 142 -8.65 27.12 -6.98
N ILE A 143 -9.69 27.35 -7.78
CA ILE A 143 -10.40 26.30 -8.53
C ILE A 143 -10.32 26.65 -10.01
N ASN A 144 -9.98 25.67 -10.85
CA ASN A 144 -9.80 25.88 -12.28
C ASN A 144 -11.09 25.52 -13.06
N LEU A 145 -11.23 26.03 -14.28
CA LEU A 145 -12.38 25.70 -15.13
C LEU A 145 -12.42 24.21 -15.51
N PHE A 146 -11.26 23.59 -15.74
CA PHE A 146 -11.19 22.14 -16.01
C PHE A 146 -11.82 21.30 -14.89
N THR A 147 -11.60 21.68 -13.62
CA THR A 147 -12.19 20.96 -12.49
C THR A 147 -13.70 21.13 -12.40
N LEU A 148 -14.22 22.30 -12.80
CA LEU A 148 -15.65 22.54 -12.86
C LEU A 148 -16.31 21.76 -14.01
N GLN A 149 -15.66 21.72 -15.18
CA GLN A 149 -16.13 20.94 -16.33
C GLN A 149 -16.20 19.45 -15.98
N ALA A 150 -15.12 18.88 -15.45
CA ALA A 150 -15.07 17.47 -15.07
C ALA A 150 -16.14 17.12 -14.01
N LEU A 151 -16.47 18.06 -13.12
CA LEU A 151 -17.54 17.87 -12.15
C LEU A 151 -18.91 17.91 -12.82
N SER A 152 -19.13 18.89 -13.71
CA SER A 152 -20.37 19.00 -14.48
C SER A 152 -20.63 17.75 -15.33
N ASP A 153 -19.60 17.22 -15.99
CA ASP A 153 -19.72 16.00 -16.81
C ASP A 153 -20.07 14.76 -15.96
N LYS A 154 -19.56 14.70 -14.71
CA LYS A 154 -19.77 13.55 -13.83
C LYS A 154 -21.11 13.59 -13.09
N SER A 155 -21.53 14.76 -12.61
CA SER A 155 -22.71 14.90 -11.75
C SER A 155 -23.86 15.67 -12.39
N GLY A 156 -23.72 16.15 -13.63
CA GLY A 156 -24.74 16.91 -14.34
C GLY A 156 -25.04 18.27 -13.72
N ILE A 157 -24.18 18.76 -12.82
CA ILE A 157 -24.40 20.03 -12.12
C ILE A 157 -24.00 21.18 -13.05
N THR A 158 -24.95 22.09 -13.28
CA THR A 158 -24.74 23.30 -14.10
C THR A 158 -24.56 24.56 -13.24
N THR A 159 -25.07 24.55 -12.00
CA THR A 159 -24.98 25.66 -11.06
C THR A 159 -24.00 25.36 -9.93
N PHE A 160 -22.91 26.11 -9.86
CA PHE A 160 -21.85 25.99 -8.86
C PHE A 160 -21.96 27.12 -7.83
N ASN A 161 -22.57 26.82 -6.69
CA ASN A 161 -22.58 27.65 -5.49
C ASN A 161 -21.54 27.18 -4.45
N ILE A 162 -21.26 28.00 -3.44
CA ILE A 162 -20.37 27.63 -2.33
C ILE A 162 -20.80 26.29 -1.70
N GLU A 163 -22.09 26.08 -1.46
CA GLU A 163 -22.63 24.83 -0.92
C GLU A 163 -22.33 23.64 -1.84
N THR A 164 -22.60 23.76 -3.14
CA THR A 164 -22.31 22.69 -4.10
C THR A 164 -20.82 22.36 -4.21
N LEU A 165 -19.95 23.36 -4.00
CA LEU A 165 -18.50 23.16 -3.98
C LEU A 165 -18.04 22.47 -2.67
N ILE A 166 -18.75 22.68 -1.56
CA ILE A 166 -18.52 21.97 -0.29
C ILE A 166 -18.97 20.52 -0.44
N ASP A 167 -20.16 20.28 -0.99
CA ASP A 167 -20.71 18.93 -1.19
C ASP A 167 -19.86 18.12 -2.17
N ALA A 168 -19.28 18.79 -3.16
CA ALA A 168 -18.27 18.24 -4.07
C ALA A 168 -16.92 17.93 -3.40
N GLY A 169 -16.70 18.35 -2.15
CA GLY A 169 -15.42 18.22 -1.44
C GLY A 169 -14.31 19.14 -1.96
N LEU A 170 -14.64 20.14 -2.79
CA LEU A 170 -13.66 21.06 -3.37
C LEU A 170 -13.24 22.15 -2.39
N ILE A 171 -14.11 22.56 -1.47
CA ILE A 171 -13.83 23.64 -0.51
C ILE A 171 -14.30 23.28 0.91
N SER A 172 -13.66 23.87 1.92
CA SER A 172 -14.16 23.86 3.29
C SER A 172 -15.13 25.02 3.51
N LYS A 173 -15.94 24.94 4.58
CA LYS A 173 -16.95 25.96 4.92
C LYS A 173 -16.38 27.38 5.09
N ASN A 174 -15.12 27.52 5.52
CA ASN A 174 -14.50 28.80 5.80
C ASN A 174 -13.54 29.27 4.68
N ASP A 175 -13.39 28.48 3.61
CA ASP A 175 -12.50 28.82 2.51
C ASP A 175 -13.10 29.92 1.65
N LYS A 176 -12.29 30.92 1.29
CA LYS A 176 -12.64 31.86 0.22
C LYS A 176 -12.23 31.28 -1.12
N VAL A 177 -13.06 31.45 -2.14
CA VAL A 177 -12.88 30.75 -3.42
C VAL A 177 -12.53 31.74 -4.52
N LYS A 178 -11.49 31.43 -5.29
CA LYS A 178 -11.13 32.14 -6.52
C LYS A 178 -11.16 31.21 -7.71
N ILE A 179 -11.97 31.53 -8.73
CA ILE A 179 -12.01 30.77 -9.98
C ILE A 179 -10.92 31.27 -10.93
N LEU A 180 -10.17 30.32 -11.49
CA LEU A 180 -9.06 30.56 -12.41
C LEU A 180 -9.34 29.95 -13.78
N GLY A 181 -8.86 30.62 -14.83
CA GLY A 181 -9.19 30.33 -16.22
C GLY A 181 -8.43 29.16 -16.88
N ASN A 182 -7.85 28.23 -16.11
CA ASN A 182 -7.16 27.07 -16.70
C ASN A 182 -8.17 25.98 -17.10
N GLY A 183 -8.06 25.48 -18.33
CA GLY A 183 -9.03 24.57 -18.95
C GLY A 183 -10.01 25.26 -19.89
N GLU A 184 -10.80 24.44 -20.58
CA GLU A 184 -11.87 24.85 -21.50
C GLU A 184 -13.21 24.40 -20.92
N LEU A 185 -14.23 25.24 -21.11
CA LEU A 185 -15.61 24.93 -20.78
C LEU A 185 -16.32 24.54 -22.06
N THR A 186 -17.00 23.40 -22.05
CA THR A 186 -17.92 22.96 -23.10
C THR A 186 -19.37 23.10 -22.65
N ALA A 187 -19.62 23.02 -21.34
CA ALA A 187 -20.93 23.21 -20.75
C ALA A 187 -21.16 24.67 -20.34
N LYS A 188 -22.43 25.10 -20.42
CA LYS A 188 -22.89 26.36 -19.84
C LYS A 188 -22.96 26.21 -18.31
N LEU A 189 -22.08 26.92 -17.60
CA LEU A 189 -21.99 26.86 -16.14
C LEU A 189 -22.30 28.22 -15.50
N ASP A 190 -23.13 28.19 -14.47
CA ASP A 190 -23.40 29.35 -13.61
C ASP A 190 -22.59 29.21 -12.32
N VAL A 191 -21.61 30.08 -12.11
CA VAL A 191 -20.63 29.97 -11.02
C VAL A 191 -20.74 31.16 -10.08
N THR A 192 -20.92 30.88 -8.78
CA THR A 192 -20.90 31.89 -7.71
C THR A 192 -19.66 31.70 -6.81
N ALA A 193 -18.82 32.72 -6.72
CA ALA A 193 -17.55 32.66 -5.97
C ALA A 193 -17.11 34.05 -5.45
N HIS A 194 -16.11 34.07 -4.56
CA HIS A 194 -15.63 35.31 -3.95
C HIS A 194 -14.74 36.14 -4.88
N ALA A 195 -14.05 35.48 -5.81
CA ALA A 195 -13.19 36.14 -6.80
C ALA A 195 -13.08 35.33 -8.10
N PHE A 196 -12.79 36.02 -9.20
CA PHE A 196 -12.54 35.42 -10.51
C PHE A 196 -11.28 36.02 -11.14
N SER A 197 -10.53 35.24 -11.91
CA SER A 197 -9.51 35.80 -12.82
C SER A 197 -10.18 36.38 -14.06
N GLN A 198 -9.56 37.37 -14.69
CA GLN A 198 -10.06 37.96 -15.95
C GLN A 198 -10.23 36.89 -17.03
N SER A 199 -9.27 35.97 -17.14
CA SER A 199 -9.33 34.83 -18.07
C SER A 199 -10.47 33.86 -17.76
N ALA A 200 -10.87 33.71 -16.49
CA ALA A 200 -11.98 32.84 -16.11
C ALA A 200 -13.32 33.47 -16.50
N LEU A 201 -13.50 34.76 -16.21
CA LEU A 201 -14.72 35.51 -16.57
C LEU A 201 -14.97 35.43 -18.08
N ALA A 202 -13.96 35.76 -18.88
CA ALA A 202 -14.08 35.75 -20.33
C ALA A 202 -14.48 34.36 -20.89
N LYS A 203 -13.92 33.28 -20.34
CA LYS A 203 -14.25 31.91 -20.78
C LYS A 203 -15.63 31.44 -20.33
N ILE A 204 -16.09 31.84 -19.15
CA ILE A 204 -17.44 31.53 -18.65
C ILE A 204 -18.49 32.28 -19.49
N GLU A 205 -18.27 33.57 -19.72
CA GLU A 205 -19.16 34.42 -20.53
C GLU A 205 -19.19 34.00 -22.00
N ALA A 206 -18.05 33.56 -22.56
CA ALA A 206 -17.98 33.02 -23.92
C ALA A 206 -18.89 31.80 -24.12
N GLN A 207 -19.07 30.97 -23.08
CA GLN A 207 -20.01 29.84 -23.09
C GLN A 207 -21.41 30.20 -22.58
N GLN A 208 -21.74 31.51 -22.56
CA GLN A 208 -23.02 32.05 -22.11
C GLN A 208 -23.38 31.67 -20.66
N GLY A 209 -22.39 31.32 -19.84
CA GLY A 209 -22.54 31.06 -18.41
C GLY A 209 -22.51 32.34 -17.59
N LYS A 210 -23.02 32.29 -16.35
CA LYS A 210 -23.05 33.45 -15.45
C LYS A 210 -21.99 33.36 -14.37
N ALA A 211 -21.13 34.38 -14.25
CA ALA A 211 -20.18 34.50 -13.14
C ALA A 211 -20.69 35.55 -12.13
N THR A 212 -21.11 35.11 -10.94
CA THR A 212 -21.58 36.02 -9.87
C THR A 212 -20.54 36.11 -8.75
N LYS A 213 -20.13 37.34 -8.42
CA LYS A 213 -19.19 37.60 -7.32
C LYS A 213 -19.96 37.89 -6.02
N ILE A 214 -19.56 37.21 -4.95
CA ILE A 214 -20.06 37.42 -3.57
C ILE A 214 -19.03 38.24 -2.78
#